data_AF-A0AAD8G6E9-F1
#
_entry.id   AF-A0AAD8G6E9-F1
#
_cell.length_a   1.000
_cell.length_b   1.000
_cell.length_c   1.000
_cell.angle_alpha   90.00
_cell.angle_beta   90.00
_cell.angle_gamma   90.00
#
_symmetry.space_group_name_H-M   'P 1'
#
loop_
_entity.id
_entity.type
_entity.pdbx_description
1 polymer ?
#
loop_
_entity_poly.entity_id
_entity_poly.type
_entity_poly.pdbx_seq_one_letter_code
_entity_poly.pdbx_strand_id
1 'polypeptide(L)'
;MTSNTLMMNGEMQRENGQGDLAHAAPLRSTLEETLQQMNILIKENSDLKEALKHTNTSMKGRFEDLASWKEKQKEERDFLEDKLQEAKGSVAALTKRNEEQRKKIQMFEGNGPGTSQGIVDHSLEVEQLKAMITRLQAEKCDLVAMNSELQLKQRSNSPEDSFIEIRIAQEGELKLTKDLQNKPADPSAAYIRHKCFDEANTRLESEELTVSQLLQSLRLETQKVEKLELELWAVKERMSDLEKRKLNVAESGTQTEVTVDEKPSSVPMEVEATTTCEITAETQHDVPAFEVENLKSQVMSLFEDLQEAHSKLDEAEGMKKSLQARQVTVLIVVSTTSLDIMCHDLEQDLSTLRAQLVKKQEVQYQNETLKLQVDSLQSMSKMEQMKTEDEKRKLIQLQDAYAKLFEDYTAMVKATEEVKSNLSKEEMREVNDRLIAAEEALAVKQQKIDEMKQQMFKQEQELETVSLFKAQADIYSSDFYAERAAREKIHEEKERIEAQLEFIKKQNYKLQEEMESFGRQSLNEMQRRHVSRGASPQQNAQQPNVQGGARGAENRDWQQQVNIPERACPKCNEILPDIDSLQIHVMDCII
;
A
#
# COMPACT_ATOMS: atom_id res chain seq x y z
N MET A 1 19.31 -20.63 18.41
CA MET A 1 19.68 -20.31 19.80
C MET A 1 18.93 -21.26 20.70
N THR A 2 19.63 -22.24 21.25
CA THR A 2 19.10 -23.35 22.06
C THR A 2 19.13 -22.96 23.53
N SER A 3 17.97 -22.89 24.18
CA SER A 3 17.88 -22.64 25.63
C SER A 3 17.58 -23.95 26.37
N ASN A 4 18.56 -24.40 27.13
CA ASN A 4 18.48 -25.45 28.15
C ASN A 4 17.52 -25.03 29.27
N THR A 5 16.66 -25.96 29.72
CA THR A 5 15.88 -25.82 30.96
C THR A 5 16.38 -26.87 31.95
N LEU A 6 16.97 -26.42 33.06
CA LEU A 6 17.44 -27.23 34.18
C LEU A 6 16.26 -27.45 35.14
N MET A 7 15.95 -28.71 35.48
CA MET A 7 14.98 -29.08 36.52
C MET A 7 15.71 -29.20 37.87
N MET A 8 15.21 -28.53 38.91
CA MET A 8 15.71 -28.61 40.29
C MET A 8 14.81 -29.53 41.12
N ASN A 9 15.41 -30.59 41.68
CA ASN A 9 14.78 -31.54 42.60
C ASN A 9 14.82 -31.00 44.03
N GLY A 10 13.71 -31.10 44.77
CA GLY A 10 13.65 -30.80 46.21
C GLY A 10 13.64 -32.09 47.04
N GLU A 11 14.67 -32.29 47.86
CA GLU A 11 14.77 -33.34 48.88
C GLU A 11 13.99 -32.94 50.14
N MET A 12 13.25 -33.90 50.72
CA MET A 12 12.46 -33.70 51.95
C MET A 12 13.10 -34.51 53.09
N GLN A 13 13.82 -33.84 53.99
CA GLN A 13 14.32 -34.43 55.23
C GLN A 13 13.21 -34.43 56.30
N ARG A 14 12.95 -35.61 56.88
CA ARG A 14 12.14 -35.77 58.10
C ARG A 14 13.08 -35.91 59.29
N GLU A 15 12.84 -35.14 60.34
CA GLU A 15 13.37 -35.41 61.67
C GLU A 15 12.26 -35.25 62.71
N ASN A 16 12.29 -36.13 63.71
CA ASN A 16 11.21 -36.44 64.64
C ASN A 16 11.76 -36.27 66.06
N GLY A 17 11.07 -35.56 66.96
CA GLY A 17 11.24 -35.76 68.40
C GLY A 17 11.26 -34.53 69.33
N GLN A 18 10.29 -34.55 70.26
CA GLN A 18 10.32 -34.11 71.67
C GLN A 18 10.11 -32.63 72.08
N GLY A 19 9.07 -32.43 72.92
CA GLY A 19 9.22 -31.72 74.20
C GLY A 19 8.39 -30.45 74.42
N ASP A 20 7.37 -30.58 75.29
CA ASP A 20 6.84 -29.56 76.23
C ASP A 20 6.06 -28.31 75.77
N LEU A 21 4.74 -28.44 75.91
CA LEU A 21 3.83 -27.58 76.68
C LEU A 21 4.21 -26.09 76.88
N ALA A 22 3.77 -25.23 75.96
CA ALA A 22 3.04 -23.98 76.27
C ALA A 22 2.65 -23.25 74.98
N HIS A 23 1.35 -23.19 74.67
CA HIS A 23 0.62 -22.02 74.15
C HIS A 23 -0.59 -22.45 73.31
N ALA A 24 -1.77 -22.05 73.77
CA ALA A 24 -3.02 -22.07 73.01
C ALA A 24 -3.06 -20.94 71.95
N ALA A 25 -2.00 -20.81 71.14
CA ALA A 25 -1.87 -19.87 70.04
C ALA A 25 -1.54 -20.47 68.63
N PRO A 26 -1.35 -21.78 68.36
CA PRO A 26 -0.74 -22.20 67.09
C PRO A 26 -1.76 -22.37 65.95
N LEU A 27 -3.06 -22.45 66.23
CA LEU A 27 -4.08 -22.71 65.21
C LEU A 27 -4.44 -21.47 64.38
N ARG A 28 -4.26 -20.27 64.95
CA ARG A 28 -4.61 -19.01 64.28
C ARG A 28 -3.49 -18.54 63.35
N SER A 29 -2.22 -18.72 63.76
CA SER A 29 -1.06 -18.44 62.91
C SER A 29 -0.96 -19.42 61.73
N THR A 30 -1.25 -20.71 61.93
CA THR A 30 -1.22 -21.71 60.85
C THR A 30 -2.32 -21.51 59.81
N LEU A 31 -3.54 -21.09 60.22
CA LEU A 31 -4.59 -20.72 59.27
C LEU A 31 -4.23 -19.43 58.49
N GLU A 32 -3.59 -18.48 59.16
CA GLU A 32 -3.15 -17.24 58.53
C GLU A 32 -1.99 -17.47 57.53
N GLU A 33 -1.04 -18.34 57.87
CA GLU A 33 0.05 -18.79 56.99
C GLU A 33 -0.49 -19.54 55.76
N THR A 34 -1.48 -20.42 55.93
CA THR A 34 -2.11 -21.13 54.80
C THR A 34 -2.90 -20.20 53.88
N LEU A 35 -3.58 -19.19 54.43
CA LEU A 35 -4.24 -18.14 53.64
C LEU A 35 -3.23 -17.26 52.90
N GLN A 36 -2.10 -16.94 53.52
CA GLN A 36 -1.01 -16.22 52.85
C GLN A 36 -0.43 -17.05 51.70
N GLN A 37 -0.17 -18.35 51.91
CA GLN A 37 0.27 -19.27 50.85
C GLN A 37 -0.75 -19.37 49.71
N MET A 38 -2.05 -19.47 50.02
CA MET A 38 -3.11 -19.49 49.02
C MET A 38 -3.14 -18.20 48.20
N ASN A 39 -2.97 -17.04 48.84
CA ASN A 39 -2.90 -15.75 48.14
C ASN A 39 -1.66 -15.64 47.24
N ILE A 40 -0.51 -16.16 47.68
CA ILE A 40 0.71 -16.24 46.87
C ILE A 40 0.46 -17.11 45.63
N LEU A 41 -0.12 -18.31 45.81
CA LEU A 41 -0.44 -19.21 44.70
C LEU A 41 -1.46 -18.61 43.71
N ILE A 42 -2.46 -17.87 44.20
CA ILE A 42 -3.42 -17.16 43.34
C ILE A 42 -2.71 -16.10 42.52
N LYS A 43 -1.80 -15.34 43.15
CA LYS A 43 -1.00 -14.32 42.46
C LYS A 43 -0.09 -14.95 41.40
N GLU A 44 0.67 -15.99 41.76
CA GLU A 44 1.52 -16.74 40.83
C GLU A 44 0.70 -17.34 39.68
N ASN A 45 -0.51 -17.85 39.94
CA ASN A 45 -1.40 -18.36 38.90
C ASN A 45 -1.90 -17.24 37.96
N SER A 46 -2.16 -16.05 38.50
CA SER A 46 -2.52 -14.86 37.72
C SER A 46 -1.35 -14.42 36.83
N ASP A 47 -0.15 -14.31 37.41
CA ASP A 47 1.07 -13.91 36.72
C ASP A 47 1.42 -14.92 35.60
N LEU A 48 1.24 -16.22 35.85
CA LEU A 48 1.42 -17.26 34.83
C LEU A 48 0.39 -17.15 33.69
N LYS A 49 -0.88 -16.85 34.00
CA LYS A 49 -1.90 -16.62 32.97
C LYS A 49 -1.59 -15.41 32.11
N GLU A 50 -1.12 -14.32 32.71
CA GLU A 50 -0.70 -13.12 31.98
C GLU A 50 0.53 -13.39 31.12
N ALA A 51 1.54 -14.09 31.65
CA ALA A 51 2.71 -14.50 30.89
C ALA A 51 2.33 -15.38 29.69
N LEU A 52 1.44 -16.35 29.89
CA LEU A 52 0.96 -17.22 28.79
C LEU A 52 0.15 -16.43 27.75
N LYS A 53 -0.65 -15.45 28.18
CA LYS A 53 -1.37 -14.56 27.26
C LYS A 53 -0.38 -13.73 26.44
N HIS A 54 0.64 -13.17 27.08
CA HIS A 54 1.69 -12.39 26.42
C HIS A 54 2.50 -13.24 25.42
N THR A 55 2.87 -14.48 25.78
CA THR A 55 3.57 -15.38 24.84
C THR A 55 2.69 -15.77 23.67
N ASN A 56 1.40 -16.07 23.89
CA ASN A 56 0.45 -16.35 22.82
C ASN A 56 0.26 -15.16 21.88
N THR A 57 0.14 -13.93 22.39
CA THR A 57 0.05 -12.73 21.55
C THR A 57 1.34 -12.49 20.77
N SER A 58 2.50 -12.72 21.38
CA SER A 58 3.79 -12.59 20.71
C SER A 58 3.96 -13.64 19.61
N MET A 59 3.57 -14.90 19.85
CA MET A 59 3.59 -15.95 18.84
C MET A 59 2.65 -15.62 17.69
N LYS A 60 1.43 -15.15 17.97
CA LYS A 60 0.47 -14.74 16.94
C LYS A 60 1.05 -13.63 16.04
N GLY A 61 1.66 -12.59 16.64
CA GLY A 61 2.33 -11.54 15.86
C GLY A 61 3.47 -12.09 14.98
N ARG A 62 4.30 -13.00 15.51
CA ARG A 62 5.36 -13.64 14.70
C ARG A 62 4.80 -14.48 13.55
N PHE A 63 3.67 -15.16 13.73
CA PHE A 63 3.02 -15.90 12.65
C PHE A 63 2.45 -14.98 11.58
N GLU A 64 1.87 -13.85 11.98
CA GLU A 64 1.38 -12.81 11.06
C GLU A 64 2.55 -12.19 10.26
N ASP A 65 3.67 -11.89 10.92
CA ASP A 65 4.89 -11.39 10.27
C ASP A 65 5.44 -12.42 9.25
N LEU A 66 5.54 -13.70 9.64
CA LEU A 66 5.98 -14.78 8.75
C LEU A 66 5.04 -14.96 7.56
N ALA A 67 3.72 -14.85 7.77
CA ALA A 67 2.75 -14.92 6.69
C ALA A 67 2.91 -13.74 5.71
N SER A 68 3.08 -12.53 6.24
CA SER A 68 3.32 -11.34 5.41
C SER A 68 4.63 -11.44 4.62
N TRP A 69 5.69 -11.98 5.24
CA TRP A 69 6.96 -12.22 4.58
C TRP A 69 6.83 -13.26 3.47
N LYS A 70 6.09 -14.34 3.70
CA LYS A 70 5.83 -15.37 2.69
C LYS A 70 5.06 -14.81 1.49
N GLU A 71 4.06 -13.95 1.71
CA GLU A 71 3.34 -13.30 0.61
C GLU A 71 4.24 -12.34 -0.17
N LYS A 72 5.07 -11.53 0.51
CA LYS A 72 6.06 -10.68 -0.17
C LYS A 72 7.04 -11.49 -1.03
N GLN A 73 7.53 -12.62 -0.52
CA GLN A 73 8.40 -13.51 -1.28
C GLN A 73 7.72 -14.10 -2.52
N LYS A 74 6.41 -14.35 -2.42
CA LYS A 74 5.60 -14.82 -3.54
C LYS A 74 5.42 -13.70 -4.59
N GLU A 75 5.07 -12.49 -4.16
CA GLU A 75 4.94 -11.31 -5.03
C GLU A 75 6.26 -10.99 -5.76
N GLU A 76 7.40 -11.02 -5.05
CA GLU A 76 8.72 -10.81 -5.65
C GLU A 76 9.06 -11.87 -6.71
N ARG A 77 8.77 -13.15 -6.43
CA ARG A 77 8.98 -14.23 -7.39
C ARG A 77 8.10 -14.05 -8.63
N ASP A 78 6.82 -13.73 -8.43
CA ASP A 78 5.87 -13.55 -9.52
C ASP A 78 6.26 -12.32 -10.39
N PHE A 79 6.73 -11.24 -9.77
CA PHE A 79 7.29 -10.08 -10.48
C PHE A 79 8.54 -10.44 -11.33
N LEU A 80 9.45 -11.24 -10.79
CA LEU A 80 10.64 -11.68 -11.51
C LEU A 80 10.28 -12.61 -12.68
N GLU A 81 9.30 -13.49 -12.51
CA GLU A 81 8.81 -14.36 -13.59
C GLU A 81 8.16 -13.53 -14.71
N ASP A 82 7.33 -12.53 -14.37
CA ASP A 82 6.75 -11.60 -15.34
C ASP A 82 7.82 -10.85 -16.12
N LYS A 83 8.85 -10.35 -15.42
CA LYS A 83 10.00 -9.66 -16.06
C LYS A 83 10.80 -10.60 -16.95
N LEU A 84 11.00 -11.84 -16.54
CA LEU A 84 11.65 -12.86 -17.35
C LEU A 84 10.84 -13.16 -18.60
N GLN A 85 9.51 -13.25 -18.48
CA GLN A 85 8.62 -13.50 -19.60
C GLN A 85 8.60 -12.33 -20.60
N GLU A 86 8.61 -11.08 -20.10
CA GLU A 86 8.77 -9.88 -20.92
C GLU A 86 10.11 -9.87 -21.68
N ALA A 87 11.20 -10.23 -21.00
CA ALA A 87 12.52 -10.34 -21.60
C ALA A 87 12.57 -11.45 -22.68
N LYS A 88 11.99 -12.62 -22.40
CA LYS A 88 11.85 -13.72 -23.38
C LYS A 88 11.06 -13.26 -24.61
N GLY A 89 9.96 -12.54 -24.41
CA GLY A 89 9.14 -11.97 -25.49
C GLY A 89 9.94 -10.97 -26.35
N SER A 90 10.70 -10.08 -25.71
CA SER A 90 11.57 -9.11 -26.38
C SER A 90 12.66 -9.78 -27.21
N VAL A 91 13.31 -10.82 -26.65
CA VAL A 91 14.31 -11.61 -27.36
C VAL A 91 13.69 -12.34 -28.55
N ALA A 92 12.51 -12.96 -28.39
CA ALA A 92 11.82 -13.63 -29.49
C ALA A 92 11.47 -12.65 -30.62
N ALA A 93 11.00 -11.44 -30.29
CA ALA A 93 10.71 -10.39 -31.27
C ALA A 93 11.97 -9.91 -32.00
N LEU A 94 13.09 -9.72 -31.28
CA LEU A 94 14.37 -9.36 -31.88
C LEU A 94 14.93 -10.47 -32.77
N THR A 95 14.83 -11.73 -32.35
CA THR A 95 15.24 -12.88 -33.15
C THR A 95 14.44 -12.96 -34.45
N LYS A 96 13.12 -12.77 -34.39
CA LYS A 96 12.27 -12.69 -35.59
C LYS A 96 12.68 -11.54 -36.51
N ARG A 97 12.93 -10.34 -35.97
CA ARG A 97 13.39 -9.19 -36.76
C ARG A 97 14.76 -9.46 -37.39
N ASN A 98 15.67 -10.10 -36.66
CA ASN A 98 16.99 -10.48 -37.16
C ASN A 98 16.89 -11.53 -38.27
N GLU A 99 15.99 -12.51 -38.15
CA GLU A 99 15.70 -13.47 -39.23
C GLU A 99 15.13 -12.77 -40.47
N GLU A 100 14.20 -11.84 -40.30
CA GLU A 100 13.65 -11.04 -41.41
C GLU A 100 14.74 -10.20 -42.09
N GLN A 101 15.63 -9.58 -41.33
CA GLN A 101 16.78 -8.86 -41.87
C GLN A 101 17.76 -9.79 -42.58
N ARG A 102 18.06 -10.96 -42.03
CA ARG A 102 18.89 -11.99 -42.67
C ARG A 102 18.28 -12.44 -43.99
N LYS A 103 16.96 -12.68 -44.06
CA LYS A 103 16.26 -13.00 -45.31
C LYS A 103 16.35 -11.86 -46.33
N LYS A 104 16.20 -10.60 -45.90
CA LYS A 104 16.38 -9.43 -46.79
C LYS A 104 17.81 -9.36 -47.34
N ILE A 105 18.82 -9.53 -46.49
CA ILE A 105 20.23 -9.57 -46.90
C ILE A 105 20.45 -10.72 -47.89
N GLN A 106 19.92 -11.91 -47.61
CA GLN A 106 20.00 -13.06 -48.51
C GLN A 106 19.30 -12.83 -49.86
N MET A 107 18.21 -12.04 -49.91
CA MET A 107 17.58 -11.63 -51.18
C MET A 107 18.45 -10.66 -51.98
N PHE A 108 19.20 -9.78 -51.31
CA PHE A 108 20.17 -8.89 -51.99
C PHE A 108 21.45 -9.64 -52.41
N GLU A 109 21.87 -10.67 -51.67
CA GLU A 109 23.05 -11.49 -51.97
C GLU A 109 22.77 -12.65 -52.94
N GLY A 110 21.54 -13.17 -52.98
CA GLY A 110 21.08 -14.22 -53.91
C GLY A 110 20.93 -13.74 -55.36
N ASN A 111 21.23 -12.48 -55.63
CA ASN A 111 21.17 -11.83 -56.94
C ASN A 111 22.58 -11.60 -57.54
N GLY A 112 23.46 -12.61 -57.50
CA GLY A 112 24.67 -12.64 -58.34
C GLY A 112 24.54 -13.69 -59.46
N PRO A 113 25.31 -13.64 -60.56
CA PRO A 113 25.91 -12.54 -61.31
C PRO A 113 25.32 -12.48 -62.74
N GLY A 114 24.66 -11.39 -63.15
CA GLY A 114 24.09 -11.40 -64.51
C GLY A 114 23.13 -10.29 -64.91
N THR A 115 23.40 -9.03 -64.58
CA THR A 115 22.82 -7.89 -65.37
C THR A 115 23.71 -6.66 -65.22
N SER A 116 24.82 -6.67 -65.94
CA SER A 116 25.78 -5.58 -66.09
C SER A 116 25.21 -4.46 -66.99
N GLN A 117 24.22 -3.70 -66.50
CA GLN A 117 23.78 -2.49 -67.22
C GLN A 117 23.43 -1.31 -66.29
N GLY A 118 22.97 -1.53 -65.06
CA GLY A 118 22.56 -0.44 -64.16
C GLY A 118 23.67 0.18 -63.29
N ILE A 119 24.74 -0.58 -62.97
CA ILE A 119 25.82 -0.10 -62.08
C ILE A 119 26.82 0.79 -62.83
N VAL A 120 26.99 0.58 -64.14
CA VAL A 120 27.91 1.40 -64.95
C VAL A 120 27.38 2.81 -65.10
N ASP A 121 26.06 2.99 -65.25
CA ASP A 121 25.44 4.29 -65.50
C ASP A 121 25.56 5.24 -64.29
N HIS A 122 25.27 4.74 -63.08
CA HIS A 122 25.46 5.54 -61.86
C HIS A 122 26.94 5.78 -61.53
N SER A 123 27.84 4.86 -61.87
CA SER A 123 29.28 5.11 -61.71
C SER A 123 29.77 6.21 -62.67
N LEU A 124 29.29 6.21 -63.91
CA LEU A 124 29.65 7.21 -64.92
C LEU A 124 29.05 8.59 -64.61
N GLU A 125 27.81 8.66 -64.13
CA GLU A 125 27.19 9.90 -63.65
C GLU A 125 27.94 10.47 -62.45
N VAL A 126 28.31 9.64 -61.48
CA VAL A 126 29.08 10.07 -60.32
C VAL A 126 30.47 10.58 -60.73
N GLU A 127 31.10 9.95 -61.71
CA GLU A 127 32.41 10.37 -62.21
C GLU A 127 32.34 11.66 -63.06
N GLN A 128 31.28 11.84 -63.85
CA GLN A 128 31.00 13.10 -64.57
C GLN A 128 30.69 14.25 -63.61
N LEU A 129 29.87 14.02 -62.58
CA LEU A 129 29.57 15.03 -61.55
C LEU A 129 30.83 15.42 -60.77
N LYS A 130 31.70 14.45 -60.44
CA LYS A 130 33.01 14.74 -59.83
C LYS A 130 33.90 15.60 -60.74
N ALA A 131 33.96 15.30 -62.04
CA ALA A 131 34.72 16.09 -63.00
C ALA A 131 34.15 17.50 -63.21
N MET A 132 32.83 17.67 -63.09
CA MET A 132 32.20 19.00 -63.15
C MET A 132 32.48 19.81 -61.88
N ILE A 133 32.48 19.18 -60.71
CA ILE A 133 32.84 19.82 -59.43
C ILE A 133 34.29 20.30 -59.45
N THR A 134 35.24 19.50 -59.94
CA THR A 134 36.65 19.92 -60.02
C THR A 134 36.86 21.10 -60.97
N ARG A 135 36.13 21.14 -62.09
CA ARG A 135 36.16 22.28 -63.01
C ARG A 135 35.58 23.55 -62.37
N LEU A 136 34.42 23.45 -61.72
CA LEU A 136 33.82 24.58 -61.00
C LEU A 136 34.68 25.06 -59.82
N GLN A 137 35.40 24.15 -59.16
CA GLN A 137 36.38 24.53 -58.13
C GLN A 137 37.57 25.29 -58.73
N ALA A 138 38.06 24.91 -59.91
CA ALA A 138 39.11 25.65 -60.60
C ALA A 138 38.64 27.05 -61.02
N GLU A 139 37.46 27.16 -61.64
CA GLU A 139 36.85 28.46 -61.99
C GLU A 139 36.61 29.34 -60.77
N LYS A 140 36.15 28.76 -59.65
CA LYS A 140 36.03 29.47 -58.37
C LYS A 140 37.38 29.99 -57.89
N CYS A 141 38.44 29.19 -57.97
CA CYS A 141 39.79 29.62 -57.58
C CYS A 141 40.29 30.78 -58.47
N ASP A 142 40.07 30.72 -59.77
CA ASP A 142 40.43 31.79 -60.71
C ASP A 142 39.64 33.08 -60.43
N LEU A 143 38.34 32.96 -60.17
CA LEU A 143 37.49 34.10 -59.79
C LEU A 143 37.89 34.71 -58.44
N VAL A 144 38.29 33.88 -57.46
CA VAL A 144 38.81 34.35 -56.17
C VAL A 144 40.16 35.06 -56.35
N ALA A 145 41.03 34.56 -57.23
CA ALA A 145 42.29 35.22 -57.56
C ALA A 145 42.04 36.59 -58.24
N MET A 146 41.14 36.65 -59.23
CA MET A 146 40.72 37.92 -59.84
C MET A 146 40.09 38.87 -58.82
N ASN A 147 39.21 38.39 -57.93
CA ASN A 147 38.64 39.21 -56.87
C ASN A 147 39.69 39.73 -55.89
N SER A 148 40.68 38.91 -55.57
CA SER A 148 41.80 39.32 -54.72
C SER A 148 42.65 40.40 -55.41
N GLU A 149 42.90 40.28 -56.71
CA GLU A 149 43.57 41.31 -57.49
C GLU A 149 42.75 42.60 -57.58
N LEU A 150 41.43 42.49 -57.77
CA LEU A 150 40.50 43.62 -57.78
C LEU A 150 40.41 44.30 -56.40
N GLN A 151 40.40 43.53 -55.31
CA GLN A 151 40.43 44.06 -53.95
C GLN A 151 41.77 44.73 -53.61
N LEU A 152 42.89 44.20 -54.12
CA LEU A 152 44.19 44.85 -53.98
C LEU A 152 44.23 46.17 -54.77
N LYS A 153 43.63 46.22 -55.97
CA LYS A 153 43.44 47.46 -56.75
C LYS A 153 42.47 48.45 -56.09
N GLN A 154 41.48 47.97 -55.33
CA GLN A 154 40.61 48.84 -54.51
C GLN A 154 41.31 49.35 -53.25
N ARG A 155 42.11 48.51 -52.57
CA ARG A 155 42.87 48.90 -51.37
C ARG A 155 44.02 49.86 -51.64
N SER A 156 44.52 49.96 -52.87
CA SER A 156 45.48 51.01 -53.25
C SER A 156 44.85 52.41 -53.33
N ASN A 157 43.52 52.51 -53.34
CA ASN A 157 42.81 53.79 -53.39
C ASN A 157 42.08 54.07 -52.06
N SER A 158 42.65 54.99 -51.28
CA SER A 158 42.02 55.76 -50.19
C SER A 158 42.25 55.26 -48.74
N PRO A 159 42.65 56.16 -47.82
CA PRO A 159 42.99 55.81 -46.44
C PRO A 159 41.84 56.01 -45.43
N GLU A 160 41.90 55.16 -44.40
CA GLU A 160 41.62 55.39 -42.97
C GLU A 160 40.23 55.80 -42.42
N ASP A 161 40.04 55.31 -41.18
CA ASP A 161 39.08 55.64 -40.12
C ASP A 161 37.64 55.07 -40.18
N SER A 162 37.25 54.20 -39.24
CA SER A 162 36.98 54.41 -37.80
C SER A 162 35.61 55.04 -37.59
N PHE A 163 34.59 54.23 -37.24
CA PHE A 163 33.48 54.63 -36.37
C PHE A 163 32.63 53.42 -35.97
N ILE A 164 32.24 53.39 -34.69
CA ILE A 164 31.37 52.39 -34.05
C ILE A 164 29.91 52.81 -34.28
N GLU A 165 29.03 51.89 -34.69
CA GLU A 165 27.58 52.04 -34.59
C GLU A 165 26.95 50.74 -34.07
N ILE A 166 26.25 50.85 -32.93
CA ILE A 166 25.46 49.80 -32.31
C ILE A 166 24.05 49.87 -32.91
N ARG A 167 23.53 48.78 -33.47
CA ARG A 167 22.10 48.62 -33.74
C ARG A 167 21.63 47.18 -33.50
N ILE A 168 20.50 47.08 -32.80
CA ILE A 168 19.88 45.86 -32.27
C ILE A 168 18.98 45.19 -33.34
N ALA A 169 19.13 43.87 -33.44
CA ALA A 169 18.20 42.83 -33.93
C ALA A 169 17.70 42.86 -35.39
N GLN A 170 18.17 41.89 -36.20
CA GLN A 170 17.33 40.94 -36.97
C GLN A 170 18.21 39.76 -37.44
N GLU A 171 17.61 38.58 -37.49
CA GLU A 171 18.12 37.26 -37.84
C GLU A 171 19.10 37.17 -39.03
N GLY A 172 20.03 36.21 -38.95
CA GLY A 172 20.66 35.58 -40.13
C GLY A 172 22.18 35.62 -40.19
N GLU A 173 22.78 34.45 -39.98
CA GLU A 173 24.02 33.94 -40.58
C GLU A 173 25.37 34.71 -40.53
N LEU A 174 26.44 33.90 -40.51
CA LEU A 174 27.85 34.17 -40.83
C LEU A 174 28.78 34.69 -39.72
N LYS A 175 29.39 33.69 -39.06
CA LYS A 175 30.85 33.51 -38.86
C LYS A 175 31.74 34.72 -39.17
N LEU A 176 32.51 35.14 -38.16
CA LEU A 176 33.95 35.35 -38.33
C LEU A 176 34.72 34.94 -37.08
N THR A 177 35.30 33.75 -37.16
CA THR A 177 36.52 33.36 -36.44
C THR A 177 37.69 34.22 -36.93
N LYS A 178 38.53 34.67 -36.01
CA LYS A 178 39.90 35.11 -36.26
C LYS A 178 40.63 35.06 -34.92
N ASP A 179 41.81 34.50 -34.74
CA ASP A 179 42.70 33.59 -35.47
C ASP A 179 43.77 33.25 -34.41
N LEU A 180 44.26 32.02 -34.34
CA LEU A 180 45.66 31.73 -34.01
C LEU A 180 46.04 30.31 -34.47
N GLN A 181 46.60 30.29 -35.66
CA GLN A 181 47.61 29.40 -36.25
C GLN A 181 48.40 28.48 -35.28
N ASN A 182 48.49 27.16 -35.54
CA ASN A 182 49.47 26.52 -36.44
C ASN A 182 49.41 24.96 -36.45
N LYS A 183 49.67 24.42 -37.66
CA LYS A 183 49.75 23.04 -38.24
C LYS A 183 50.74 22.02 -37.57
N PRO A 184 50.94 20.78 -38.11
CA PRO A 184 50.02 19.77 -38.69
C PRO A 184 50.32 18.30 -38.24
N ALA A 185 49.37 17.37 -38.35
CA ALA A 185 49.63 15.95 -38.68
C ALA A 185 48.31 15.19 -38.97
N ASP A 186 48.25 14.50 -40.11
CA ASP A 186 47.28 13.43 -40.45
C ASP A 186 47.31 12.30 -39.39
N PRO A 187 46.24 11.49 -39.17
CA PRO A 187 45.49 10.83 -40.24
C PRO A 187 43.97 10.62 -40.04
N SER A 188 43.33 10.45 -41.19
CA SER A 188 42.01 9.84 -41.44
C SER A 188 41.69 8.63 -40.53
N ALA A 189 40.92 8.87 -39.45
CA ALA A 189 40.11 7.88 -38.73
C ALA A 189 39.15 8.48 -37.67
N ALA A 190 39.22 9.79 -37.39
CA ALA A 190 38.51 10.41 -36.26
C ALA A 190 37.21 11.17 -36.62
N TYR A 191 36.82 11.24 -37.90
CA TYR A 191 35.85 12.24 -38.37
C TYR A 191 34.38 12.01 -37.97
N ILE A 192 34.04 10.85 -37.38
CA ILE A 192 32.65 10.55 -36.97
C ILE A 192 32.41 10.80 -35.47
N ARG A 193 33.48 10.87 -34.65
CA ARG A 193 33.33 10.99 -33.18
C ARG A 193 33.28 12.43 -32.65
N HIS A 194 33.76 13.41 -33.42
CA HIS A 194 33.90 14.80 -32.96
C HIS A 194 32.60 15.61 -33.01
N LYS A 195 31.64 15.24 -33.88
CA LYS A 195 30.39 16.02 -34.04
C LYS A 195 29.43 15.91 -32.86
N CYS A 196 29.49 14.82 -32.10
CA CYS A 196 28.61 14.57 -30.95
C CYS A 196 29.13 15.22 -29.65
N PHE A 197 30.43 15.56 -29.59
CA PHE A 197 31.07 16.11 -28.39
C PHE A 197 30.95 17.64 -28.33
N ASP A 198 31.05 18.34 -29.47
CA ASP A 198 30.96 19.81 -29.51
C ASP A 198 29.53 20.35 -29.20
N GLU A 199 28.47 19.64 -29.59
CA GLU A 199 27.08 20.02 -29.24
C GLU A 199 26.76 19.80 -27.75
N ALA A 200 27.37 18.79 -27.13
CA ALA A 200 27.24 18.57 -25.69
C ALA A 200 28.01 19.62 -24.87
N ASN A 201 29.20 20.03 -25.35
CA ASN A 201 30.04 21.00 -24.65
C ASN A 201 29.44 22.42 -24.69
N THR A 202 28.91 22.82 -25.84
CA THR A 202 28.21 24.12 -26.00
C THR A 202 26.93 24.21 -25.15
N ARG A 203 26.22 23.09 -24.99
CA ARG A 203 25.05 23.02 -24.10
C ARG A 203 25.45 23.14 -22.63
N LEU A 204 26.50 22.45 -22.20
CA LEU A 204 27.02 22.53 -20.83
C LEU A 204 27.51 23.94 -20.47
N GLU A 205 28.21 24.63 -21.39
CA GLU A 205 28.63 26.02 -21.19
C GLU A 205 27.42 26.98 -21.07
N SER A 206 26.34 26.76 -21.83
CA SER A 206 25.12 27.56 -21.70
C SER A 206 24.37 27.33 -20.38
N GLU A 207 24.41 26.10 -19.87
CA GLU A 207 23.84 25.73 -18.57
C GLU A 207 24.68 26.33 -17.43
N GLU A 208 26.02 26.32 -17.54
CA GLU A 208 26.93 26.91 -16.55
C GLU A 208 26.81 28.44 -16.46
N LEU A 209 26.63 29.12 -17.60
CA LEU A 209 26.34 30.56 -17.64
C LEU A 209 24.99 30.88 -16.99
N THR A 210 23.96 30.05 -17.24
CA THR A 210 22.63 30.21 -16.63
C THR A 210 22.69 30.02 -15.11
N VAL A 211 23.41 28.99 -14.63
CA VAL A 211 23.63 28.75 -13.20
C VAL A 211 24.41 29.92 -12.56
N SER A 212 25.44 30.42 -13.22
CA SER A 212 26.21 31.57 -12.75
C SER A 212 25.35 32.84 -12.62
N GLN A 213 24.44 33.05 -13.57
CA GLN A 213 23.52 34.18 -13.56
C GLN A 213 22.46 34.04 -12.45
N LEU A 214 21.92 32.83 -12.23
CA LEU A 214 21.01 32.55 -11.11
C LEU A 214 21.68 32.70 -9.74
N LEU A 215 22.92 32.26 -9.60
CA LEU A 215 23.70 32.45 -8.36
C LEU A 215 23.99 33.94 -8.10
N GLN A 216 24.24 34.73 -9.14
CA GLN A 216 24.41 36.17 -9.01
C GLN A 216 23.10 36.86 -8.59
N SER A 217 21.97 36.50 -9.19
CA SER A 217 20.64 36.99 -8.77
C SER A 217 20.31 36.60 -7.34
N LEU A 218 20.62 35.37 -6.93
CA LEU A 218 20.39 34.91 -5.56
C LEU A 218 21.22 35.72 -4.56
N ARG A 219 22.51 35.99 -4.86
CA ARG A 219 23.36 36.85 -4.01
C ARG A 219 22.82 38.26 -3.87
N LEU A 220 22.31 38.85 -4.95
CA LEU A 220 21.71 40.19 -4.91
C LEU A 220 20.43 40.20 -4.07
N GLU A 221 19.60 39.16 -4.18
CA GLU A 221 18.37 39.08 -3.39
C GLU A 221 18.68 38.79 -1.91
N THR A 222 19.71 38.00 -1.59
CA THR A 222 20.21 37.83 -0.22
C THR A 222 20.68 39.15 0.39
N GLN A 223 21.47 39.94 -0.35
CA GLN A 223 21.91 41.27 0.12
C GLN A 223 20.74 42.23 0.34
N LYS A 224 19.70 42.12 -0.50
CA LYS A 224 18.48 42.92 -0.34
C LYS A 224 17.66 42.49 0.88
N VAL A 225 17.56 41.20 1.15
CA VAL A 225 16.93 40.68 2.38
C VAL A 225 17.67 41.15 3.62
N GLU A 226 19.01 41.05 3.65
CA GLU A 226 19.82 41.55 4.76
C GLU A 226 19.60 43.05 5.01
N LYS A 227 19.50 43.86 3.95
CA LYS A 227 19.18 45.29 4.07
C LYS A 227 17.79 45.52 4.67
N LEU A 228 16.78 44.78 4.22
CA LEU A 228 15.42 44.89 4.75
C LEU A 228 15.32 44.41 6.20
N GLU A 229 16.08 43.40 6.60
CA GLU A 229 16.18 42.94 7.99
C GLU A 229 16.79 44.00 8.90
N LEU A 230 17.84 44.70 8.44
CA LEU A 230 18.41 45.84 9.16
C LEU A 230 17.41 47.01 9.30
N GLU A 231 16.67 47.32 8.23
CA GLU A 231 15.62 48.35 8.28
C GLU A 231 14.48 47.96 9.24
N LEU A 232 14.04 46.70 9.22
CA LEU A 232 13.05 46.17 10.17
C LEU A 232 13.55 46.21 11.60
N TRP A 233 14.81 45.86 11.84
CA TRP A 233 15.42 45.95 13.16
C TRP A 233 15.45 47.40 13.66
N ALA A 234 15.84 48.35 12.81
CA ALA A 234 15.83 49.78 13.13
C ALA A 234 14.42 50.36 13.37
N VAL A 235 13.39 49.86 12.66
CA VAL A 235 11.99 50.22 12.95
C VAL A 235 11.55 49.64 14.30
N LYS A 236 11.91 48.38 14.59
CA LYS A 236 11.56 47.72 15.86
C LYS A 236 12.20 48.42 17.06
N GLU A 237 13.44 48.86 16.94
CA GLU A 237 14.12 49.66 17.96
C GLU A 237 13.40 51.01 18.18
N ARG A 238 13.07 51.72 17.10
CA ARG A 238 12.28 52.97 17.18
C ARG A 238 10.91 52.77 17.83
N MET A 239 10.22 51.67 17.54
CA MET A 239 8.94 51.33 18.18
C MET A 239 9.11 51.05 19.67
N SER A 240 10.16 50.32 20.06
CA SER A 240 10.51 50.06 21.47
C SER A 240 10.82 51.36 22.23
N ASP A 241 11.55 52.28 21.60
CA ASP A 241 11.84 53.61 22.18
C ASP A 241 10.58 54.48 22.33
N LEU A 242 9.67 54.42 21.37
CA LEU A 242 8.37 55.10 21.45
C LEU A 242 7.48 54.49 22.54
N GLU A 243 7.48 53.16 22.71
CA GLU A 243 6.77 52.50 23.81
C GLU A 243 7.34 52.88 25.18
N LYS A 244 8.66 52.93 25.33
CA LYS A 244 9.31 53.44 26.56
C LYS A 244 8.95 54.90 26.83
N ARG A 245 8.94 55.76 25.80
CA ARG A 245 8.50 57.17 25.95
C ARG A 245 7.03 57.27 26.33
N LYS A 246 6.16 56.42 25.78
CA LYS A 246 4.74 56.36 26.13
C LYS A 246 4.53 55.93 27.58
N LEU A 247 5.31 54.97 28.08
CA LEU A 247 5.30 54.55 29.48
C LEU A 247 5.78 55.68 30.41
N ASN A 248 6.84 56.38 30.05
CA ASN A 248 7.35 57.52 30.83
C ASN A 248 6.36 58.72 30.88
N VAL A 249 5.59 58.94 29.79
CA VAL A 249 4.52 59.97 29.75
C VAL A 249 3.29 59.54 30.57
N ALA A 250 2.99 58.24 30.63
CA ALA A 250 1.93 57.71 31.48
C ALA A 250 2.26 57.79 32.99
N GLU A 251 3.53 57.68 33.37
CA GLU A 251 3.98 57.79 34.77
C GLU A 251 4.13 59.24 35.28
N SER A 252 4.28 60.22 34.38
CA SER A 252 4.37 61.65 34.73
C SER A 252 3.04 62.42 34.62
N GLY A 253 1.98 61.76 34.14
CA GLY A 253 0.65 62.32 33.94
C GLY A 253 -0.31 62.18 35.13
N THR A 254 0.14 62.48 36.35
CA THR A 254 -0.75 62.67 37.51
C THR A 254 -0.22 63.78 38.38
N GLN A 255 -0.44 65.05 37.97
CA GLN A 255 -0.63 66.20 38.85
C GLN A 255 -0.97 67.47 38.03
N THR A 256 -1.99 68.20 38.52
CA THR A 256 -2.29 69.65 38.39
C THR A 256 -3.53 70.08 37.56
N GLU A 257 -4.61 70.36 38.31
CA GLU A 257 -5.59 71.49 38.30
C GLU A 257 -6.21 71.96 36.96
N VAL A 258 -7.54 71.88 36.78
CA VAL A 258 -8.59 72.85 37.22
C VAL A 258 -8.35 74.28 36.75
N THR A 259 -9.06 74.69 35.69
CA THR A 259 -9.73 76.01 35.58
C THR A 259 -10.98 75.91 34.72
N VAL A 260 -12.05 76.48 35.25
CA VAL A 260 -13.38 76.68 34.65
C VAL A 260 -13.32 77.97 33.83
N ASP A 261 -13.91 77.99 32.64
CA ASP A 261 -14.51 79.21 32.10
C ASP A 261 -15.69 78.84 31.18
N GLU A 262 -16.88 79.17 31.67
CA GLU A 262 -18.16 79.03 30.98
C GLU A 262 -18.40 80.22 30.05
N LYS A 263 -18.99 79.93 28.88
CA LYS A 263 -19.73 80.89 28.08
C LYS A 263 -20.91 80.18 27.45
N PRO A 264 -22.13 80.71 27.60
CA PRO A 264 -22.92 80.91 26.40
C PRO A 264 -23.77 82.19 26.42
N SER A 265 -24.12 82.63 25.21
CA SER A 265 -25.01 83.76 24.91
C SER A 265 -26.39 83.23 24.53
N SER A 266 -27.48 83.85 25.02
CA SER A 266 -28.55 84.46 24.21
C SER A 266 -29.83 84.76 25.03
N VAL A 267 -30.33 85.98 24.82
CA VAL A 267 -31.64 86.60 25.17
C VAL A 267 -32.64 86.15 24.05
N PRO A 268 -34.00 86.31 24.07
CA PRO A 268 -34.73 87.44 24.67
C PRO A 268 -36.20 87.29 25.13
N MET A 269 -36.66 88.42 25.70
CA MET A 269 -37.93 89.13 25.40
C MET A 269 -39.14 89.00 26.35
N GLU A 270 -39.51 90.18 26.89
CA GLU A 270 -40.86 90.78 27.08
C GLU A 270 -41.93 90.01 27.89
N VAL A 271 -42.85 90.62 28.66
CA VAL A 271 -43.66 91.82 28.41
C VAL A 271 -44.25 92.39 29.73
N GLU A 272 -44.42 93.71 29.68
CA GLU A 272 -45.25 94.69 30.41
C GLU A 272 -46.50 94.26 31.20
N ALA A 273 -46.82 95.03 32.26
CA ALA A 273 -48.06 95.85 32.41
C ALA A 273 -48.12 96.48 33.84
N THR A 274 -48.00 97.80 34.04
CA THR A 274 -49.08 98.84 34.11
C THR A 274 -50.26 98.46 35.02
N THR A 275 -50.63 99.25 36.04
CA THR A 275 -51.72 100.27 36.02
C THR A 275 -51.85 100.85 37.46
N THR A 276 -51.47 102.11 37.77
CA THR A 276 -52.26 103.36 37.90
C THR A 276 -53.49 103.41 38.84
N CYS A 277 -53.46 104.43 39.74
CA CYS A 277 -54.53 105.40 40.14
C CYS A 277 -55.84 104.86 40.77
N GLU A 278 -56.65 105.54 41.58
CA GLU A 278 -56.76 106.89 42.18
C GLU A 278 -58.00 106.88 43.11
N ILE A 279 -57.95 107.69 44.18
CA ILE A 279 -58.97 108.64 44.70
C ILE A 279 -60.45 108.21 44.82
N THR A 280 -61.02 108.40 46.03
CA THR A 280 -62.27 109.14 46.41
C THR A 280 -62.86 108.47 47.66
N ALA A 281 -62.89 109.05 48.86
CA ALA A 281 -63.49 110.30 49.34
C ALA A 281 -65.04 110.31 49.34
N GLU A 282 -65.59 110.36 50.58
CA GLU A 282 -66.88 110.93 51.01
C GLU A 282 -68.15 110.09 50.75
N THR A 283 -68.95 109.68 51.76
CA THR A 283 -69.94 110.49 52.50
C THR A 283 -70.57 109.61 53.61
N GLN A 284 -70.49 109.96 54.91
CA GLN A 284 -71.49 110.59 55.79
C GLN A 284 -72.86 109.88 56.00
N HIS A 285 -73.11 109.51 57.27
CA HIS A 285 -74.39 109.31 58.01
C HIS A 285 -75.32 108.15 57.56
N ASP A 286 -75.67 107.13 58.38
CA ASP A 286 -76.09 107.14 59.79
C ASP A 286 -75.47 106.01 60.66
N VAL A 287 -75.00 106.47 61.83
CA VAL A 287 -74.34 105.80 62.97
C VAL A 287 -75.40 105.05 63.80
N PRO A 288 -75.30 103.76 64.26
CA PRO A 288 -74.16 102.85 64.41
C PRO A 288 -74.42 101.38 63.93
N ALA A 289 -75.52 101.11 63.20
CA ALA A 289 -75.89 99.75 62.75
C ALA A 289 -75.29 99.37 61.40
N PHE A 290 -75.10 100.36 60.51
CA PHE A 290 -74.35 100.20 59.26
C PHE A 290 -72.88 99.89 59.53
N GLU A 291 -72.29 100.43 60.59
CA GLU A 291 -70.90 100.10 60.98
C GLU A 291 -70.77 98.63 61.39
N VAL A 292 -71.74 98.08 62.13
CA VAL A 292 -71.72 96.66 62.55
C VAL A 292 -72.00 95.72 61.36
N GLU A 293 -72.96 96.04 60.48
CA GLU A 293 -73.23 95.21 59.31
C GLU A 293 -72.13 95.34 58.25
N ASN A 294 -71.52 96.52 58.08
CA ASN A 294 -70.34 96.74 57.23
C ASN A 294 -69.10 96.02 57.80
N LEU A 295 -68.91 96.05 59.13
CA LEU A 295 -67.88 95.25 59.80
C LEU A 295 -68.13 93.75 59.63
N LYS A 296 -69.38 93.30 59.69
CA LYS A 296 -69.75 91.89 59.46
C LYS A 296 -69.54 91.48 57.99
N SER A 297 -69.93 92.30 57.01
CA SER A 297 -69.61 92.04 55.60
C SER A 297 -68.11 92.08 55.34
N GLN A 298 -67.38 92.97 56.01
CA GLN A 298 -65.93 93.03 55.95
C GLN A 298 -65.29 91.78 56.59
N VAL A 299 -65.80 91.29 57.72
CA VAL A 299 -65.34 90.05 58.36
C VAL A 299 -65.67 88.82 57.50
N MET A 300 -66.85 88.77 56.86
CA MET A 300 -67.22 87.68 55.95
C MET A 300 -66.37 87.71 54.67
N SER A 301 -66.16 88.89 54.07
CA SER A 301 -65.24 89.06 52.93
C SER A 301 -63.83 88.65 53.30
N LEU A 302 -63.30 89.08 54.45
CA LEU A 302 -61.99 88.66 54.93
C LEU A 302 -61.92 87.15 55.20
N PHE A 303 -63.02 86.52 55.63
CA PHE A 303 -63.09 85.09 55.83
C PHE A 303 -63.12 84.32 54.49
N GLU A 304 -63.86 84.81 53.50
CA GLU A 304 -63.88 84.28 52.13
C GLU A 304 -62.50 84.45 51.47
N ASP A 305 -61.87 85.62 51.61
CA ASP A 305 -60.52 85.90 51.13
C ASP A 305 -59.49 84.98 51.81
N LEU A 306 -59.62 84.73 53.13
CA LEU A 306 -58.77 83.80 53.86
C LEU A 306 -58.99 82.36 53.40
N GLN A 307 -60.24 81.94 53.16
CA GLN A 307 -60.58 80.61 52.67
C GLN A 307 -60.09 80.39 51.23
N GLU A 308 -60.18 81.40 50.38
CA GLU A 308 -59.62 81.40 49.02
C GLU A 308 -58.09 81.35 49.09
N ALA A 309 -57.46 82.13 49.97
CA ALA A 309 -56.02 82.07 50.20
C ALA A 309 -55.56 80.70 50.71
N HIS A 310 -56.33 80.05 51.58
CA HIS A 310 -56.08 78.67 52.03
C HIS A 310 -56.21 77.67 50.88
N SER A 311 -57.24 77.79 50.04
CA SER A 311 -57.42 76.91 48.88
C SER A 311 -56.28 77.07 47.86
N LYS A 312 -55.85 78.31 47.60
CA LYS A 312 -54.69 78.61 46.74
C LYS A 312 -53.38 78.11 47.35
N LEU A 313 -53.23 78.16 48.67
CA LEU A 313 -52.08 77.58 49.37
C LEU A 313 -52.05 76.06 49.20
N ASP A 314 -53.20 75.38 49.37
CA ASP A 314 -53.31 73.93 49.17
C ASP A 314 -53.02 73.52 47.72
N GLU A 315 -53.52 74.28 46.73
CA GLU A 315 -53.18 74.08 45.32
C GLU A 315 -51.69 74.27 45.05
N ALA A 316 -51.08 75.32 45.61
CA ALA A 316 -49.65 75.56 45.51
C ALA A 316 -48.82 74.46 46.20
N GLU A 317 -49.26 73.95 47.35
CA GLU A 317 -48.65 72.79 48.00
C GLU A 317 -48.81 71.51 47.17
N GLY A 318 -49.96 71.31 46.53
CA GLY A 318 -50.22 70.22 45.59
C GLY A 318 -49.27 70.27 44.38
N MET A 319 -49.11 71.46 43.79
CA MET A 319 -48.14 71.70 42.70
C MET A 319 -46.70 71.50 43.15
N LYS A 320 -46.34 71.93 44.36
CA LYS A 320 -45.01 71.69 44.94
C LYS A 320 -44.75 70.20 45.10
N LYS A 321 -45.70 69.43 45.66
CA LYS A 321 -45.59 67.98 45.82
C LYS A 321 -45.49 67.26 44.46
N SER A 322 -46.26 67.68 43.46
CA SER A 322 -46.20 67.09 42.12
C SER A 322 -44.89 67.40 41.40
N LEU A 323 -44.35 68.62 41.52
CA LEU A 323 -43.04 68.99 41.01
C LEU A 323 -41.91 68.22 41.70
N GLN A 324 -41.97 68.10 43.04
CA GLN A 324 -41.02 67.29 43.81
C GLN A 324 -41.07 65.81 43.40
N ALA A 325 -42.26 65.22 43.24
CA ALA A 325 -42.41 63.86 42.76
C ALA A 325 -41.80 63.69 41.35
N ARG A 326 -42.05 64.64 40.44
CA ARG A 326 -41.48 64.62 39.09
C ARG A 326 -39.96 64.74 39.10
N GLN A 327 -39.41 65.60 39.96
CA GLN A 327 -37.96 65.75 40.13
C GLN A 327 -37.33 64.46 40.64
N VAL A 328 -37.94 63.80 41.64
CA VAL A 328 -37.47 62.50 42.15
C VAL A 328 -37.54 61.43 41.06
N THR A 329 -38.63 61.36 40.28
CA THR A 329 -38.72 60.41 39.15
C THR A 329 -37.66 60.68 38.09
N VAL A 330 -37.44 61.93 37.71
CA VAL A 330 -36.39 62.30 36.74
C VAL A 330 -35.01 61.93 37.27
N LEU A 331 -34.72 62.21 38.54
CA LEU A 331 -33.44 61.86 39.16
C LEU A 331 -33.21 60.34 39.16
N ILE A 332 -34.23 59.56 39.51
CA ILE A 332 -34.17 58.09 39.46
C ILE A 332 -33.91 57.62 38.04
N VAL A 333 -34.69 58.07 37.06
CA VAL A 333 -34.56 57.66 35.66
C VAL A 333 -33.18 57.98 35.10
N VAL A 334 -32.65 59.19 35.34
CA VAL A 334 -31.31 59.59 34.89
C VAL A 334 -30.23 58.74 35.56
N SER A 335 -30.37 58.46 36.85
CA SER A 335 -29.41 57.61 37.58
C SER A 335 -29.44 56.16 37.09
N THR A 336 -30.62 55.60 36.84
CA THR A 336 -30.75 54.21 36.35
C THR A 336 -30.27 54.07 34.92
N THR A 337 -30.61 55.00 34.02
CA THR A 337 -30.14 54.93 32.63
C THR A 337 -28.63 55.11 32.52
N SER A 338 -28.03 55.98 33.33
CA SER A 338 -26.57 56.12 33.38
C SER A 338 -25.88 54.84 33.87
N LEU A 339 -26.48 54.13 34.83
CA LEU A 339 -25.94 52.86 35.32
C LEU A 339 -26.08 51.76 34.26
N ASP A 340 -27.23 51.69 33.58
CA ASP A 340 -27.48 50.71 32.51
C ASP A 340 -26.51 50.89 31.34
N ILE A 341 -26.21 52.13 30.93
CA ILE A 341 -25.22 52.43 29.89
C ILE A 341 -23.83 51.94 30.33
N MET A 342 -23.43 52.22 31.57
CA MET A 342 -22.14 51.77 32.10
C MET A 342 -22.05 50.24 32.16
N CYS A 343 -23.11 49.56 32.59
CA CYS A 343 -23.18 48.10 32.60
C CYS A 343 -23.07 47.52 31.19
N HIS A 344 -23.79 48.10 30.23
CA HIS A 344 -23.73 47.68 28.83
C HIS A 344 -22.31 47.84 28.25
N ASP A 345 -21.66 48.99 28.47
CA ASP A 345 -20.30 49.24 27.98
C ASP A 345 -19.29 48.24 28.58
N LEU A 346 -19.40 47.95 29.89
CA LEU A 346 -18.57 46.93 30.55
C LEU A 346 -18.82 45.53 30.01
N GLU A 347 -20.08 45.16 29.73
CA GLU A 347 -20.42 43.88 29.11
C GLU A 347 -19.85 43.77 27.70
N GLN A 348 -19.90 44.86 26.92
CA GLN A 348 -19.29 44.94 25.61
C GLN A 348 -17.77 44.77 25.70
N ASP A 349 -17.10 45.48 26.60
CA ASP A 349 -15.65 45.34 26.82
C ASP A 349 -15.27 43.91 27.25
N LEU A 350 -16.03 43.29 28.14
CA LEU A 350 -15.81 41.89 28.52
C LEU A 350 -16.00 40.95 27.33
N SER A 351 -16.98 41.19 26.47
CA SER A 351 -17.20 40.38 25.27
C SER A 351 -16.04 40.50 24.27
N THR A 352 -15.50 41.71 24.08
CA THR A 352 -14.37 41.94 23.18
C THR A 352 -13.08 41.34 23.73
N LEU A 353 -12.81 41.47 25.04
CA LEU A 353 -11.67 40.85 25.70
C LEU A 353 -11.73 39.33 25.63
N ARG A 354 -12.91 38.72 25.81
CA ARG A 354 -13.12 37.28 25.63
C ARG A 354 -12.80 36.84 24.19
N ALA A 355 -13.29 37.58 23.19
CA ALA A 355 -12.99 37.28 21.79
C ALA A 355 -11.49 37.40 21.47
N GLN A 356 -10.80 38.40 22.03
CA GLN A 356 -9.35 38.55 21.88
C GLN A 356 -8.57 37.41 22.54
N LEU A 357 -9.00 36.96 23.73
CA LEU A 357 -8.37 35.83 24.43
C LEU A 357 -8.47 34.54 23.62
N VAL A 358 -9.64 34.25 23.03
CA VAL A 358 -9.83 33.08 22.16
C VAL A 358 -8.90 33.16 20.93
N LYS A 359 -8.83 34.31 20.27
CA LYS A 359 -7.91 34.51 19.14
C LYS A 359 -6.45 34.30 19.54
N LYS A 360 -6.05 34.77 20.74
CA LYS A 360 -4.70 34.56 21.26
C LYS A 360 -4.41 33.08 21.50
N GLN A 361 -5.36 32.34 22.07
CA GLN A 361 -5.24 30.89 22.29
C GLN A 361 -5.12 30.13 20.97
N GLU A 362 -5.91 30.49 19.96
CA GLU A 362 -5.83 29.90 18.62
C GLU A 362 -4.46 30.14 17.97
N VAL A 363 -3.97 31.39 17.99
CA VAL A 363 -2.63 31.72 17.47
C VAL A 363 -1.53 30.98 18.26
N GLN A 364 -1.70 30.78 19.56
CA GLN A 364 -0.75 30.02 20.37
C GLN A 364 -0.74 28.54 19.96
N TYR A 365 -1.90 27.91 19.81
CA TYR A 365 -2.00 26.53 19.35
C TYR A 365 -1.40 26.34 17.94
N GLN A 366 -1.67 27.28 17.04
CA GLN A 366 -1.07 27.28 15.70
C GLN A 366 0.47 27.40 15.76
N ASN A 367 1.01 28.27 16.63
CA ASN A 367 2.45 28.38 16.83
C ASN A 367 3.07 27.10 17.41
N GLU A 368 2.43 26.46 18.39
CA GLU A 368 2.89 25.19 18.96
C GLU A 368 2.88 24.08 17.89
N THR A 369 1.85 24.04 17.06
CA THR A 369 1.76 23.11 15.92
C THR A 369 2.87 23.35 14.90
N LEU A 370 3.08 24.60 14.48
CA LEU A 370 4.14 24.97 13.54
C LEU A 370 5.53 24.66 14.13
N LYS A 371 5.74 24.88 15.43
CA LYS A 371 6.99 24.55 16.10
C LYS A 371 7.28 23.05 16.02
N LEU A 372 6.29 22.19 16.28
CA LEU A 372 6.43 20.74 16.13
C LEU A 372 6.74 20.33 14.68
N GLN A 373 6.11 20.99 13.70
CA GLN A 373 6.42 20.76 12.29
C GLN A 373 7.87 21.15 11.94
N VAL A 374 8.34 22.30 12.44
CA VAL A 374 9.72 22.74 12.26
C VAL A 374 10.70 21.78 12.93
N ASP A 375 10.44 21.36 14.16
CA ASP A 375 11.29 20.39 14.88
C ASP A 375 11.35 19.05 14.14
N SER A 376 10.22 18.59 13.59
CA SER A 376 10.14 17.39 12.75
C SER A 376 10.95 17.53 11.47
N LEU A 377 10.81 18.64 10.74
CA LEU A 377 11.58 18.90 9.51
C LEU A 377 13.07 19.04 9.80
N GLN A 378 13.44 19.68 10.90
CA GLN A 378 14.83 19.77 11.34
C GLN A 378 15.42 18.39 11.67
N SER A 379 14.65 17.52 12.32
CA SER A 379 15.06 16.13 12.58
C SER A 379 15.26 15.34 11.28
N MET A 380 14.33 15.48 10.33
CA MET A 380 14.41 14.86 9.01
C MET A 380 15.66 15.34 8.24
N SER A 381 15.90 16.66 8.22
CA SER A 381 17.08 17.24 7.58
C SER A 381 18.39 16.75 8.20
N LYS A 382 18.48 16.63 9.53
CA LYS A 382 19.65 16.06 10.20
C LYS A 382 19.88 14.59 9.82
N MET A 383 18.81 13.80 9.73
CA MET A 383 18.88 12.39 9.30
C MET A 383 19.36 12.27 7.85
N GLU A 384 18.84 13.12 6.95
CA GLU A 384 19.32 13.18 5.57
C GLU A 384 20.79 13.58 5.49
N GLN A 385 21.23 14.58 6.25
CA GLN A 385 22.63 14.97 6.32
C GLN A 385 23.52 13.79 6.73
N MET A 386 23.18 13.09 7.82
CA MET A 386 23.92 11.90 8.26
C MET A 386 23.95 10.81 7.18
N LYS A 387 22.83 10.58 6.47
CA LYS A 387 22.76 9.62 5.37
C LYS A 387 23.67 10.02 4.21
N THR A 388 23.69 11.29 3.81
CA THR A 388 24.59 11.77 2.75
C THR A 388 26.06 11.67 3.16
N GLU A 389 26.39 11.87 4.43
CA GLU A 389 27.74 11.67 4.95
C GLU A 389 28.15 10.19 4.94
N ASP A 390 27.24 9.28 5.29
CA ASP A 390 27.47 7.84 5.17
C ASP A 390 27.68 7.42 3.71
N GLU A 391 26.89 7.96 2.77
CA GLU A 391 27.07 7.72 1.34
C GLU A 391 28.40 8.26 0.83
N LYS A 392 28.83 9.45 1.28
CA LYS A 392 30.18 9.98 0.99
C LYS A 392 31.27 9.06 1.54
N ARG A 393 31.14 8.58 2.78
CA ARG A 393 32.09 7.62 3.37
C ARG A 393 32.17 6.34 2.54
N LYS A 394 31.04 5.79 2.11
CA LYS A 394 30.98 4.60 1.25
C LYS A 394 31.62 4.86 -0.12
N LEU A 395 31.38 6.03 -0.71
CA LEU A 395 31.99 6.41 -1.99
C LEU A 395 33.51 6.49 -1.89
N ILE A 396 34.04 7.09 -0.82
CA ILE A 396 35.48 7.16 -0.57
C ILE A 396 36.06 5.75 -0.40
N GLN A 397 35.42 4.89 0.40
CA GLN A 397 35.84 3.49 0.55
C GLN A 397 35.86 2.73 -0.79
N LEU A 398 34.87 2.98 -1.65
CA LEU A 398 34.81 2.37 -2.98
C LEU A 398 35.91 2.92 -3.91
N GLN A 399 36.20 4.22 -3.84
CA GLN A 399 37.31 4.84 -4.56
C GLN A 399 38.65 4.26 -4.12
N ASP A 400 38.88 4.09 -2.82
CA ASP A 400 40.10 3.47 -2.27
C ASP A 400 40.23 2.00 -2.70
N ALA A 401 39.13 1.25 -2.66
CA ALA A 401 39.10 -0.15 -3.12
C ALA A 401 39.39 -0.26 -4.63
N TYR A 402 38.84 0.65 -5.44
CA TYR A 402 39.12 0.72 -6.87
C TYR A 402 40.57 1.08 -7.16
N ALA A 403 41.12 2.07 -6.44
CA ALA A 403 42.53 2.46 -6.57
C ALA A 403 43.46 1.27 -6.24
N LYS A 404 43.18 0.55 -5.15
CA LYS A 404 43.94 -0.65 -4.78
C LYS A 404 43.83 -1.76 -5.82
N LEU A 405 42.63 -2.02 -6.36
CA LEU A 405 42.45 -3.00 -7.42
C LEU A 405 43.22 -2.62 -8.69
N PHE A 406 43.26 -1.34 -9.01
CA PHE A 406 44.02 -0.82 -10.15
C PHE A 406 45.54 -0.98 -9.95
N GLU A 407 46.03 -0.73 -8.73
CA GLU A 407 47.43 -0.99 -8.35
C GLU A 407 47.76 -2.48 -8.46
N ASP A 408 46.91 -3.36 -7.90
CA ASP A 408 47.08 -4.82 -7.94
C ASP A 408 47.08 -5.34 -9.40
N TYR A 409 46.16 -4.84 -10.23
CA TYR A 409 46.12 -5.17 -11.67
C TYR A 409 47.40 -4.74 -12.38
N THR A 410 47.86 -3.51 -12.14
CA THR A 410 49.08 -2.99 -12.75
C THR A 410 50.31 -3.79 -12.31
N ALA A 411 50.38 -4.18 -11.04
CA ALA A 411 51.43 -5.04 -10.52
C ALA A 411 51.39 -6.44 -11.17
N MET A 412 50.20 -7.02 -11.32
CA MET A 412 50.01 -8.30 -12.02
C MET A 412 50.47 -8.24 -13.46
N VAL A 413 50.09 -7.18 -14.21
CA VAL A 413 50.52 -6.98 -15.60
C VAL A 413 52.04 -6.94 -15.68
N LYS A 414 52.69 -6.14 -14.83
CA LYS A 414 54.16 -6.07 -14.76
C LYS A 414 54.79 -7.43 -14.44
N ALA A 415 54.27 -8.15 -13.44
CA ALA A 415 54.76 -9.47 -13.08
C ALA A 415 54.61 -10.47 -14.25
N THR A 416 53.49 -10.46 -14.98
CA THR A 416 53.35 -11.28 -16.19
C THR A 416 54.29 -10.89 -17.31
N GLU A 417 54.59 -9.61 -17.47
CA GLU A 417 55.51 -9.12 -18.50
C GLU A 417 56.97 -9.48 -18.17
N GLU A 418 57.36 -9.37 -16.90
CA GLU A 418 58.65 -9.85 -16.37
C GLU A 418 58.80 -11.36 -16.55
N VAL A 419 57.78 -12.15 -16.19
CA VAL A 419 57.79 -13.61 -16.39
C VAL A 419 57.88 -13.94 -17.88
N LYS A 420 57.13 -13.25 -18.75
CA LYS A 420 57.25 -13.44 -20.21
C LYS A 420 58.65 -13.09 -20.74
N SER A 421 59.32 -12.11 -20.15
CA SER A 421 60.67 -11.71 -20.58
C SER A 421 61.77 -12.65 -20.09
N ASN A 422 61.57 -13.32 -18.95
CA ASN A 422 62.54 -14.23 -18.33
C ASN A 422 62.39 -15.68 -18.79
N LEU A 423 61.22 -16.07 -19.30
CA LEU A 423 61.00 -17.42 -19.84
C LEU A 423 61.66 -17.57 -21.20
N SER A 424 62.47 -18.62 -21.35
CA SER A 424 62.95 -19.02 -22.67
C SER A 424 61.76 -19.32 -23.56
N LYS A 425 61.84 -19.00 -24.87
CA LYS A 425 60.79 -19.36 -25.85
C LYS A 425 60.44 -20.85 -25.79
N GLU A 426 61.37 -21.70 -25.34
CA GLU A 426 61.15 -23.13 -25.17
C GLU A 426 60.27 -23.48 -23.97
N GLU A 427 60.48 -22.83 -22.81
CA GLU A 427 59.65 -23.05 -21.62
C GLU A 427 58.22 -22.53 -21.85
N MET A 428 58.08 -21.43 -22.60
CA MET A 428 56.77 -20.91 -23.00
C MET A 428 56.05 -21.86 -23.95
N ARG A 429 56.77 -22.52 -24.88
CA ARG A 429 56.21 -23.57 -25.73
C ARG A 429 55.77 -24.78 -24.91
N GLU A 430 56.60 -25.26 -24.00
CA GLU A 430 56.27 -26.42 -23.17
C GLU A 430 55.04 -26.18 -22.28
N VAL A 431 54.93 -25.00 -21.67
CA VAL A 431 53.74 -24.63 -20.87
C VAL A 431 52.50 -24.52 -21.76
N ASN A 432 52.63 -23.98 -22.97
CA ASN A 432 51.53 -23.89 -23.92
C ASN A 432 51.06 -25.28 -24.40
N ASP A 433 51.99 -26.20 -24.67
CA ASP A 433 51.66 -27.58 -25.05
C ASP A 433 50.96 -28.33 -23.90
N ARG A 434 51.42 -28.13 -22.66
CA ARG A 434 50.74 -28.66 -21.46
C ARG A 434 49.35 -28.06 -21.28
N LEU A 435 49.16 -26.78 -21.60
CA LEU A 435 47.85 -26.11 -21.54
C LEU A 435 46.90 -26.73 -22.57
N ILE A 436 47.33 -26.89 -23.82
CA ILE A 436 46.52 -27.53 -24.89
C ILE A 436 46.14 -28.96 -24.50
N ALA A 437 47.09 -29.76 -24.01
CA ALA A 437 46.81 -31.12 -23.56
C ALA A 437 45.81 -31.16 -22.38
N ALA A 438 45.88 -30.19 -21.46
CA ALA A 438 44.93 -30.08 -20.37
C ALA A 438 43.53 -29.65 -20.86
N GLU A 439 43.45 -28.73 -21.81
CA GLU A 439 42.20 -28.31 -22.45
C GLU A 439 41.52 -29.47 -23.20
N GLU A 440 42.28 -30.24 -23.97
CA GLU A 440 41.78 -31.45 -24.65
C GLU A 440 41.28 -32.50 -23.65
N ALA A 441 42.03 -32.74 -22.57
CA ALA A 441 41.62 -33.66 -21.51
C ALA A 441 40.33 -33.19 -20.80
N LEU A 442 40.16 -31.88 -20.61
CA LEU A 442 38.93 -31.30 -20.08
C LEU A 442 37.76 -31.45 -21.06
N ALA A 443 37.98 -31.26 -22.36
CA ALA A 443 36.96 -31.47 -23.38
C ALA A 443 36.48 -32.94 -23.42
N VAL A 444 37.39 -33.91 -23.33
CA VAL A 444 37.05 -35.33 -23.25
C VAL A 444 36.26 -35.65 -21.97
N LYS A 445 36.66 -35.09 -20.83
CA LYS A 445 35.90 -35.25 -19.57
C LYS A 445 34.51 -34.62 -19.68
N GLN A 446 34.38 -33.46 -20.32
CA GLN A 446 33.10 -32.80 -20.54
C GLN A 446 32.18 -33.64 -21.43
N GLN A 447 32.70 -34.17 -22.54
CA GLN A 447 31.96 -35.12 -23.37
C GLN A 447 31.49 -36.33 -22.55
N LYS A 448 32.35 -36.86 -21.66
CA LYS A 448 31.96 -38.00 -20.82
C LYS A 448 30.85 -37.65 -19.82
N ILE A 449 30.90 -36.45 -19.24
CA ILE A 449 29.84 -35.94 -18.37
C ILE A 449 28.52 -35.84 -19.14
N ASP A 450 28.56 -35.35 -20.38
CA ASP A 450 27.35 -35.20 -21.19
C ASP A 450 26.76 -36.56 -21.62
N GLU A 451 27.60 -37.53 -21.96
CA GLU A 451 27.18 -38.93 -22.15
C GLU A 451 26.51 -39.49 -20.88
N MET A 452 27.13 -39.30 -19.72
CA MET A 452 26.58 -39.79 -18.44
C MET A 452 25.26 -39.10 -18.10
N LYS A 453 25.13 -37.79 -18.34
CA LYS A 453 23.87 -37.06 -18.16
C LYS A 453 22.78 -37.60 -19.08
N GLN A 454 23.10 -37.90 -20.34
CA GLN A 454 22.13 -38.49 -21.26
C GLN A 454 21.70 -39.89 -20.80
N GLN A 455 22.62 -40.70 -20.28
CA GLN A 455 22.31 -42.01 -19.69
C GLN A 455 21.44 -41.88 -18.44
N MET A 456 21.76 -40.94 -17.54
CA MET A 456 20.95 -40.65 -16.37
C MET A 456 19.52 -40.26 -16.75
N PHE A 457 19.34 -39.38 -17.74
CA PHE A 457 18.01 -38.98 -18.20
C PHE A 457 17.19 -40.17 -18.75
N LYS A 458 17.83 -41.07 -19.50
CA LYS A 458 17.16 -42.30 -19.97
C LYS A 458 16.77 -43.21 -18.81
N GLN A 459 17.67 -43.38 -17.84
CA GLN A 459 17.39 -44.18 -16.64
C GLN A 459 16.29 -43.57 -15.76
N GLU A 460 16.22 -42.24 -15.66
CA GLU A 460 15.14 -41.53 -14.97
C GLU A 460 13.78 -41.80 -15.65
N GLN A 461 13.73 -41.74 -16.99
CA GLN A 461 12.53 -42.09 -17.74
C GLN A 461 12.12 -43.56 -17.51
N GLU A 462 13.07 -44.49 -17.46
CA GLU A 462 12.78 -45.89 -17.13
C GLU A 462 12.28 -46.05 -15.68
N LEU A 463 12.82 -45.30 -14.72
CA LEU A 463 12.36 -45.31 -13.32
C LEU A 463 10.94 -44.77 -13.15
N GLU A 464 10.52 -43.80 -13.96
CA GLU A 464 9.12 -43.35 -14.00
C GLU A 464 8.17 -44.50 -14.37
N THR A 465 8.57 -45.38 -15.30
CA THR A 465 7.75 -46.55 -15.67
C THR A 465 7.59 -47.55 -14.53
N VAL A 466 8.62 -47.73 -13.69
CA VAL A 466 8.55 -48.59 -12.50
C VAL A 466 7.52 -48.06 -11.50
N SER A 467 7.45 -46.73 -11.34
CA SER A 467 6.46 -46.08 -10.48
C SER A 467 5.03 -46.31 -11.00
N LEU A 468 4.83 -46.29 -12.32
CA LEU A 468 3.54 -46.64 -12.94
C LEU A 468 3.16 -48.10 -12.69
N PHE A 469 4.09 -49.05 -12.88
CA PHE A 469 3.82 -50.47 -12.62
C PHE A 469 3.52 -50.74 -11.15
N LYS A 470 4.17 -50.01 -10.23
CA LYS A 470 3.87 -50.11 -8.79
C LYS A 470 2.45 -49.61 -8.48
N ALA A 471 2.06 -48.46 -9.00
CA ALA A 471 0.70 -47.94 -8.84
C ALA A 471 -0.34 -48.90 -9.45
N GLN A 472 -0.05 -49.48 -10.62
CA GLN A 472 -0.90 -50.49 -11.25
C GLN A 472 -1.06 -51.75 -10.36
N ALA A 473 0.04 -52.24 -9.77
CA ALA A 473 0.01 -53.38 -8.85
C ALA A 473 -0.81 -53.06 -7.59
N ASP A 474 -0.67 -51.85 -7.04
CA ASP A 474 -1.43 -51.41 -5.87
C ASP A 474 -2.94 -51.33 -6.18
N ILE A 475 -3.32 -50.78 -7.34
CA ILE A 475 -4.73 -50.74 -7.79
C ILE A 475 -5.28 -52.16 -7.94
N TYR A 476 -4.59 -53.06 -8.64
CA TYR A 476 -5.07 -54.44 -8.78
C TYR A 476 -5.14 -55.18 -7.45
N SER A 477 -4.23 -54.91 -6.52
CA SER A 477 -4.30 -55.49 -5.18
C SER A 477 -5.53 -54.98 -4.42
N SER A 478 -5.82 -53.67 -4.50
CA SER A 478 -7.00 -53.06 -3.89
C SER A 478 -8.29 -53.61 -4.50
N ASP A 479 -8.37 -53.69 -5.83
CA ASP A 479 -9.52 -54.25 -6.55
C ASP A 479 -9.75 -55.72 -6.17
N PHE A 480 -8.68 -56.50 -6.04
CA PHE A 480 -8.75 -57.89 -5.59
C PHE A 480 -9.31 -58.00 -4.16
N TYR A 481 -8.85 -57.16 -3.23
CA TYR A 481 -9.37 -57.15 -1.85
C TYR A 481 -10.82 -56.67 -1.78
N ALA A 482 -11.20 -55.66 -2.56
CA ALA A 482 -12.57 -55.18 -2.64
C ALA A 482 -13.51 -56.24 -3.20
N GLU A 483 -13.13 -56.91 -4.28
CA GLU A 483 -13.87 -58.03 -4.89
C GLU A 483 -14.00 -59.21 -3.91
N ARG A 484 -12.94 -59.51 -3.16
CA ARG A 484 -12.98 -60.53 -2.12
C ARG A 484 -13.98 -60.17 -1.02
N ALA A 485 -13.91 -58.96 -0.48
CA ALA A 485 -14.84 -58.50 0.57
C ALA A 485 -16.30 -58.49 0.07
N ALA A 486 -16.53 -58.10 -1.18
CA ALA A 486 -17.85 -58.17 -1.80
C ALA A 486 -18.35 -59.61 -1.92
N ARG A 487 -17.49 -60.55 -2.35
CA ARG A 487 -17.82 -61.99 -2.38
C ARG A 487 -18.13 -62.53 -0.99
N GLU A 488 -17.33 -62.20 0.01
CA GLU A 488 -17.54 -62.65 1.39
C GLU A 488 -18.90 -62.14 1.91
N LYS A 489 -19.24 -60.87 1.67
CA LYS A 489 -20.56 -60.32 2.03
C LYS A 489 -21.72 -61.01 1.32
N ILE A 490 -21.58 -61.31 0.02
CA ILE A 490 -22.59 -62.08 -0.73
C ILE A 490 -22.73 -63.48 -0.13
N HIS A 491 -21.62 -64.12 0.25
CA HIS A 491 -21.63 -65.41 0.91
C HIS A 491 -22.34 -65.36 2.27
N GLU A 492 -22.08 -64.35 3.10
CA GLU A 492 -22.78 -64.15 4.37
C GLU A 492 -24.30 -63.92 4.19
N GLU A 493 -24.69 -63.13 3.18
CA GLU A 493 -26.11 -62.91 2.85
C GLU A 493 -26.78 -64.20 2.35
N LYS A 494 -26.08 -64.98 1.54
CA LYS A 494 -26.54 -66.30 1.09
C LYS A 494 -26.77 -67.24 2.27
N GLU A 495 -25.81 -67.36 3.18
CA GLU A 495 -25.94 -68.21 4.38
C GLU A 495 -27.11 -67.75 5.28
N ARG A 496 -27.31 -66.43 5.43
CA ARG A 496 -28.45 -65.87 6.16
C ARG A 496 -29.79 -66.28 5.53
N ILE A 497 -29.91 -66.17 4.21
CA ILE A 497 -31.14 -66.56 3.49
C ILE A 497 -31.36 -68.06 3.57
N GLU A 498 -30.32 -68.88 3.43
CA GLU A 498 -30.40 -70.33 3.57
C GLU A 498 -30.90 -70.75 4.96
N ALA A 499 -30.41 -70.11 6.03
CA ALA A 499 -30.89 -70.35 7.39
C ALA A 499 -32.37 -69.94 7.57
N GLN A 500 -32.79 -68.81 6.99
CA GLN A 500 -34.20 -68.39 6.99
C GLN A 500 -35.09 -69.38 6.23
N LEU A 501 -34.64 -69.85 5.06
CA LEU A 501 -35.35 -70.87 4.29
C LEU A 501 -35.45 -72.19 5.07
N GLU A 502 -34.40 -72.62 5.75
CA GLU A 502 -34.44 -73.82 6.59
C GLU A 502 -35.42 -73.66 7.77
N PHE A 503 -35.46 -72.49 8.40
CA PHE A 503 -36.43 -72.18 9.45
C PHE A 503 -37.88 -72.25 8.93
N ILE A 504 -38.18 -71.62 7.78
CA ILE A 504 -39.50 -71.66 7.15
C ILE A 504 -39.86 -73.10 6.74
N LYS A 505 -38.92 -73.87 6.18
CA LYS A 505 -39.13 -75.29 5.85
C LYS A 505 -39.47 -76.11 7.09
N LYS A 506 -38.77 -75.92 8.21
CA LYS A 506 -39.08 -76.57 9.49
C LYS A 506 -40.47 -76.17 10.02
N GLN A 507 -40.84 -74.89 9.90
CA GLN A 507 -42.17 -74.43 10.28
C GLN A 507 -43.27 -75.04 9.41
N ASN A 508 -43.09 -75.09 8.08
CA ASN A 508 -44.02 -75.75 7.17
C ASN A 508 -44.13 -77.25 7.46
N TYR A 509 -43.01 -77.93 7.73
CA TYR A 509 -43.03 -79.33 8.12
C TYR A 509 -43.84 -79.56 9.41
N LYS A 510 -43.64 -78.71 10.43
CA LYS A 510 -44.45 -78.76 11.67
C LYS A 510 -45.93 -78.52 11.40
N LEU A 511 -46.28 -77.52 10.61
CA LEU A 511 -47.69 -77.25 10.27
C LEU A 511 -48.31 -78.40 9.46
N GLN A 512 -47.55 -79.02 8.57
CA GLN A 512 -47.98 -80.20 7.84
C GLN A 512 -48.17 -81.40 8.78
N GLU A 513 -47.24 -81.62 9.71
CA GLU A 513 -47.37 -82.66 10.74
C GLU A 513 -48.59 -82.41 11.64
N GLU A 514 -48.84 -81.16 12.04
CA GLU A 514 -50.04 -80.77 12.79
C GLU A 514 -51.30 -81.06 11.97
N MET A 515 -51.36 -80.64 10.70
CA MET A 515 -52.49 -80.93 9.80
C MET A 515 -52.71 -82.43 9.61
N GLU A 516 -51.66 -83.21 9.40
CA GLU A 516 -51.73 -84.67 9.29
C GLU A 516 -52.13 -85.30 10.63
N SER A 517 -51.70 -84.74 11.76
CA SER A 517 -52.09 -85.21 13.09
C SER A 517 -53.57 -84.94 13.35
N PHE A 518 -54.10 -83.78 12.96
CA PHE A 518 -55.53 -83.47 12.99
C PHE A 518 -56.30 -84.38 12.03
N GLY A 519 -55.76 -84.63 10.82
CA GLY A 519 -56.31 -85.59 9.87
C GLY A 519 -56.36 -87.01 10.42
N ARG A 520 -55.27 -87.47 11.06
CA ARG A 520 -55.17 -88.79 11.72
C ARG A 520 -56.05 -88.86 12.97
N GLN A 521 -56.17 -87.81 13.76
CA GLN A 521 -57.08 -87.75 14.91
C GLN A 521 -58.55 -87.84 14.43
N SER A 522 -58.90 -87.08 13.39
CA SER A 522 -60.22 -87.14 12.73
C SER A 522 -60.50 -88.52 12.14
N LEU A 523 -59.53 -89.13 11.43
CA LEU A 523 -59.65 -90.49 10.90
C LEU A 523 -59.73 -91.54 12.00
N ASN A 524 -58.94 -91.43 13.07
CA ASN A 524 -59.03 -92.33 14.23
C ASN A 524 -60.36 -92.17 14.95
N GLU A 525 -60.92 -90.97 15.02
CA GLU A 525 -62.26 -90.77 15.54
C GLU A 525 -63.32 -91.43 14.63
N MET A 526 -63.18 -91.31 13.30
CA MET A 526 -64.00 -92.06 12.34
C MET A 526 -63.82 -93.58 12.42
N GLN A 527 -62.60 -94.09 12.59
CA GLN A 527 -62.31 -95.53 12.70
C GLN A 527 -62.71 -96.12 14.06
N ARG A 528 -62.66 -95.35 15.14
CA ARG A 528 -63.27 -95.73 16.43
C ARG A 528 -64.78 -95.92 16.30
N ARG A 529 -65.40 -95.27 15.32
CA ARG A 529 -66.80 -95.53 14.94
C ARG A 529 -66.95 -96.81 14.07
N HIS A 530 -65.88 -97.44 13.53
CA HIS A 530 -66.00 -98.43 12.43
C HIS A 530 -65.07 -99.69 12.31
N VAL A 531 -64.05 -100.01 13.12
CA VAL A 531 -63.13 -101.15 12.76
C VAL A 531 -63.19 -102.43 13.61
N SER A 532 -63.34 -103.57 12.91
CA SER A 532 -63.02 -104.97 13.30
C SER A 532 -62.04 -105.65 12.31
N ARG A 533 -60.84 -105.99 12.82
CA ARG A 533 -59.91 -107.15 12.66
C ARG A 533 -59.61 -107.89 11.32
N GLY A 534 -58.29 -107.97 11.01
CA GLY A 534 -57.55 -109.07 10.30
C GLY A 534 -57.19 -108.77 8.83
N ALA A 535 -56.08 -109.18 8.19
CA ALA A 535 -54.87 -109.97 8.48
C ALA A 535 -53.84 -109.76 7.31
N SER A 536 -52.61 -110.28 7.46
CA SER A 536 -51.40 -110.22 6.58
C SER A 536 -51.40 -111.28 5.42
N PRO A 537 -50.30 -111.69 4.72
CA PRO A 537 -49.14 -111.05 4.02
C PRO A 537 -48.87 -111.59 2.56
N GLN A 538 -47.77 -111.15 1.91
CA GLN A 538 -46.74 -112.00 1.22
C GLN A 538 -46.51 -111.90 -0.33
N GLN A 539 -45.21 -111.73 -0.69
CA GLN A 539 -44.42 -112.23 -1.86
C GLN A 539 -44.43 -111.62 -3.30
N ASN A 540 -43.20 -111.46 -3.83
CA ASN A 540 -42.61 -112.09 -5.05
C ASN A 540 -41.94 -111.21 -6.13
N ALA A 541 -40.95 -111.83 -6.79
CA ALA A 541 -39.95 -111.32 -7.74
C ALA A 541 -40.03 -111.99 -9.14
N GLN A 542 -39.53 -111.33 -10.20
CA GLN A 542 -39.17 -111.86 -11.55
C GLN A 542 -38.45 -110.73 -12.36
N GLN A 543 -37.22 -110.84 -12.95
CA GLN A 543 -36.68 -111.60 -14.13
C GLN A 543 -37.06 -110.99 -15.53
N PRO A 544 -36.38 -111.26 -16.68
CA PRO A 544 -34.93 -111.26 -17.02
C PRO A 544 -34.51 -110.84 -18.50
N ASN A 545 -33.19 -110.64 -18.74
CA ASN A 545 -32.25 -110.96 -19.87
C ASN A 545 -32.31 -110.43 -21.36
N VAL A 546 -31.07 -110.23 -21.90
CA VAL A 546 -30.47 -110.35 -23.28
C VAL A 546 -30.22 -109.14 -24.24
N GLN A 547 -28.91 -108.94 -24.51
CA GLN A 547 -28.15 -108.47 -25.72
C GLN A 547 -28.10 -107.01 -26.21
N GLY A 548 -26.84 -106.52 -26.35
CA GLY A 548 -26.36 -105.84 -27.57
C GLY A 548 -25.83 -104.41 -27.43
N GLY A 549 -24.50 -104.24 -27.50
CA GLY A 549 -23.87 -103.12 -28.23
C GLY A 549 -23.45 -101.84 -27.47
N ALA A 550 -22.18 -101.50 -27.71
CA ALA A 550 -21.63 -100.14 -27.91
C ALA A 550 -21.17 -99.28 -26.71
N ARG A 551 -19.98 -98.69 -26.97
CA ARG A 551 -19.43 -97.41 -26.52
C ARG A 551 -18.93 -97.28 -25.09
N GLY A 552 -17.63 -96.96 -24.99
CA GLY A 552 -17.08 -96.25 -23.86
C GLY A 552 -17.63 -94.82 -23.80
N ALA A 553 -17.72 -94.30 -22.59
CA ALA A 553 -17.67 -92.88 -22.26
C ALA A 553 -17.53 -92.77 -20.74
N GLU A 554 -16.47 -92.12 -20.32
CA GLU A 554 -16.27 -91.64 -18.96
C GLU A 554 -17.34 -90.60 -18.62
N ASN A 555 -17.83 -90.72 -17.39
CA ASN A 555 -18.25 -89.66 -16.48
C ASN A 555 -18.74 -88.33 -17.11
N ARG A 556 -20.06 -88.12 -17.14
CA ARG A 556 -20.67 -86.80 -17.30
C ARG A 556 -21.49 -86.45 -16.05
N ASP A 557 -20.99 -85.43 -15.35
CA ASP A 557 -21.75 -84.60 -14.44
C ASP A 557 -22.93 -83.92 -15.14
N TRP A 558 -24.02 -83.85 -14.39
CA TRP A 558 -25.24 -83.15 -14.71
C TRP A 558 -25.08 -81.64 -14.48
N GLN A 559 -24.99 -80.85 -15.55
CA GLN A 559 -25.43 -79.45 -15.57
C GLN A 559 -25.28 -78.86 -16.98
N GLN A 560 -26.32 -79.02 -17.82
CA GLN A 560 -26.59 -78.12 -18.94
C GLN A 560 -28.09 -77.89 -19.02
N GLN A 561 -28.53 -76.70 -18.63
CA GLN A 561 -29.78 -76.15 -19.15
C GLN A 561 -29.74 -74.62 -19.19
N VAL A 562 -28.88 -74.07 -20.05
CA VAL A 562 -29.17 -72.88 -20.88
C VAL A 562 -28.41 -73.08 -22.19
N ASN A 563 -29.15 -73.35 -23.27
CA ASN A 563 -28.62 -73.80 -24.57
C ASN A 563 -28.52 -72.61 -25.54
N ILE A 564 -27.30 -72.14 -25.82
CA ILE A 564 -26.98 -71.46 -27.08
C ILE A 564 -26.15 -72.48 -27.88
N PRO A 565 -26.49 -72.85 -29.13
CA PRO A 565 -25.70 -73.80 -29.88
C PRO A 565 -24.28 -73.25 -30.07
N GLU A 566 -23.27 -73.97 -29.58
CA GLU A 566 -21.83 -73.63 -29.62
C GLU A 566 -21.25 -73.43 -31.05
N ARG A 567 -22.08 -73.52 -32.10
CA ARG A 567 -21.67 -73.36 -33.51
C ARG A 567 -22.66 -72.52 -34.34
N ALA A 568 -23.24 -71.48 -33.74
CA ALA A 568 -24.07 -70.52 -34.46
C ALA A 568 -23.35 -69.16 -34.56
N CYS A 569 -23.37 -68.54 -35.74
CA CYS A 569 -22.89 -67.17 -35.88
C CYS A 569 -23.82 -66.21 -35.10
N PRO A 570 -23.30 -65.39 -34.17
CA PRO A 570 -24.14 -64.53 -33.34
C PRO A 570 -24.85 -63.39 -34.10
N LYS A 571 -24.46 -63.11 -35.36
CA LYS A 571 -25.09 -62.04 -36.18
C LYS A 571 -26.26 -62.55 -37.01
N CYS A 572 -26.13 -63.71 -37.67
CA CYS A 572 -27.15 -64.26 -38.57
C CYS A 572 -27.80 -65.56 -38.06
N ASN A 573 -27.32 -66.10 -36.94
CA ASN A 573 -27.79 -67.33 -36.29
C ASN A 573 -27.72 -68.59 -37.16
N GLU A 574 -26.84 -68.59 -38.17
CA GLU A 574 -26.59 -69.74 -39.05
C GLU A 574 -25.72 -70.78 -38.32
N ILE A 575 -26.19 -72.04 -38.29
CA ILE A 575 -25.53 -73.15 -37.61
C ILE A 575 -24.55 -73.81 -38.58
N LEU A 576 -23.27 -73.79 -38.23
CA LEU A 576 -22.20 -74.27 -39.09
C LEU A 576 -21.62 -75.60 -38.57
N PRO A 577 -21.18 -76.50 -39.47
CA PRO A 577 -20.84 -77.89 -39.14
C PRO A 577 -19.58 -78.01 -38.25
N ASP A 578 -18.65 -77.07 -38.35
CA ASP A 578 -17.38 -77.05 -37.61
C ASP A 578 -16.94 -75.62 -37.25
N ILE A 579 -15.93 -75.51 -36.37
CA ILE A 579 -15.45 -74.22 -35.83
C ILE A 579 -14.66 -73.42 -36.87
N ASP A 580 -13.95 -74.08 -37.78
CA ASP A 580 -13.16 -73.41 -38.81
C ASP A 580 -14.11 -72.73 -39.81
N SER A 581 -15.19 -73.43 -40.19
CA SER A 581 -16.29 -72.86 -40.99
C SER A 581 -16.96 -71.66 -40.30
N LEU A 582 -17.16 -71.70 -38.98
CA LEU A 582 -17.68 -70.57 -38.20
C LEU A 582 -16.70 -69.40 -38.18
N GLN A 583 -15.41 -69.66 -38.02
CA GLN A 583 -14.38 -68.62 -37.90
C GLN A 583 -14.17 -67.88 -39.23
N ILE A 584 -14.26 -68.58 -40.36
CA ILE A 584 -14.28 -67.98 -41.70
C ILE A 584 -15.56 -67.15 -41.89
N HIS A 585 -16.72 -67.74 -41.60
CA HIS A 585 -18.00 -67.05 -41.75
C HIS A 585 -18.12 -65.79 -40.88
N VAL A 586 -17.65 -65.82 -39.64
CA VAL A 586 -17.67 -64.65 -38.74
C VAL A 586 -16.79 -63.52 -39.29
N MET A 587 -15.68 -63.84 -39.95
CA MET A 587 -14.83 -62.83 -40.59
C MET A 587 -15.53 -62.11 -41.74
N ASP A 588 -16.29 -62.85 -42.56
CA ASP A 588 -17.08 -62.28 -43.67
C ASP A 588 -18.39 -61.63 -43.21
N CYS A 589 -18.99 -62.12 -42.12
CA CYS A 589 -20.28 -61.67 -41.62
C CYS A 589 -20.17 -60.43 -40.71
N ILE A 590 -18.99 -60.07 -40.20
CA ILE A 590 -18.79 -58.86 -39.37
C ILE A 590 -18.61 -57.58 -40.19
N ILE A 591 -18.25 -57.69 -41.48
CA ILE A 591 -18.33 -56.58 -42.45
C ILE A 591 -19.81 -56.28 -42.75
#